data_AF-A0A9P8F958-F1
#
_entry.id   AF-A0A9P8F958-F1
#
_cell.length_a   1.000
_cell.length_b   1.000
_cell.length_c   1.000
_cell.angle_alpha   90.00
_cell.angle_beta   90.00
_cell.angle_gamma   90.00
#
_symmetry.space_group_name_H-M   'P 1'
#
loop_
_entity.id
_entity.type
_entity.pdbx_description
1 polymer ?
#
loop_
_entity_poly.entity_id
_entity_poly.type
_entity_poly.pdbx_seq_one_letter_code
_entity_poly.pdbx_strand_id
1 'polypeptide(L)'
;MESTLSSKVTVEYHDPSGIFPLISRDLSSRLPLRNLNWKSPSRPLRSIGALHVEFVPDAQTEASESDKLQRVDSYGSRAGASSVAKERRHQIPGLRQTPYLRVYLLRCDDKDTYKASSRQLLRDWINDVDPSSKSSSAVNRSEDHDAAEWLILHVVIPDTIAASEPRWTAASKKEPDELVERPSSTTKWPGKSSRTVLDKIRADFTASSKSGPERIAQIRLQKKDVPPQLLPQTPVAQPYIESPQEQDNAWQDLIAKFKTLILMSFDLRVLQYEDDIREKDSQRSLPGWNFCTFFTLKEGLARGFESVGLVEDALAIYDELSVGLDSALRDYESGAAQGTFLGDLSAQKSSLLEMINASSDTSKLEQLTSQFRKMYKLPLDLTNKDYRGEIVSSTISLFDFRLYIFARQRTLLLRLSAGSGNLQQARPSSARDNSKDDNLTFAAEVCKRAALFAATNARALRSGLTEGSEINSHLSSLAENIASSWTYAVLDQVL
;
A
#
# COMPACT_ATOMS: atom_id res chain seq x y z
N MET A 1 -2.85 -12.72 14.23
CA MET A 1 -2.48 -13.30 12.91
C MET A 1 -3.35 -12.77 11.75
N GLU A 2 -4.32 -11.88 11.97
CA GLU A 2 -5.17 -11.33 10.88
C GLU A 2 -4.64 -10.02 10.24
N SER A 3 -3.64 -9.36 10.83
CA SER A 3 -3.19 -8.03 10.40
C SER A 3 -2.29 -8.02 9.16
N THR A 4 -1.79 -9.18 8.69
CA THR A 4 -0.87 -9.29 7.54
C THR A 4 -1.54 -9.69 6.23
N LEU A 5 -2.84 -9.97 6.22
CA LEU A 5 -3.59 -10.47 5.06
C LEU A 5 -4.39 -9.40 4.30
N SER A 6 -4.52 -8.20 4.85
CA SER A 6 -5.26 -7.12 4.20
C SER A 6 -4.29 -6.28 3.36
N SER A 7 -4.26 -6.52 2.06
CA SER A 7 -3.65 -5.59 1.13
C SER A 7 -4.54 -4.37 1.01
N LYS A 8 -4.01 -3.25 1.50
CA LYS A 8 -4.69 -1.96 1.52
C LYS A 8 -3.86 -0.96 0.75
N VAL A 9 -4.57 -0.04 0.13
CA VAL A 9 -4.01 1.19 -0.38
C VAL A 9 -4.18 2.27 0.68
N THR A 10 -3.10 3.00 0.95
CA THR A 10 -3.12 4.12 1.89
C THR A 10 -3.59 5.40 1.19
N VAL A 11 -4.51 6.11 1.84
CA VAL A 11 -4.94 7.46 1.49
C VAL A 11 -4.57 8.38 2.65
N GLU A 12 -3.68 9.32 2.40
CA GLU A 12 -3.24 10.29 3.40
C GLU A 12 -4.22 11.48 3.40
N TYR A 13 -4.60 11.98 4.58
CA TYR A 13 -5.46 13.15 4.69
C TYR A 13 -4.80 14.29 5.50
N HIS A 14 -5.00 15.51 5.03
CA HIS A 14 -4.61 16.73 5.72
C HIS A 14 -5.88 17.43 6.25
N ASP A 15 -5.98 17.56 7.56
CA ASP A 15 -7.18 18.06 8.25
C ASP A 15 -6.87 19.19 9.24
N PRO A 16 -6.68 20.42 8.75
CA PRO A 16 -6.35 21.57 9.60
C PRO A 16 -7.54 21.97 10.49
N SER A 17 -8.76 21.51 10.18
CA SER A 17 -9.98 21.87 10.91
C SER A 17 -10.48 20.78 11.86
N GLY A 18 -9.87 19.60 11.87
CA GLY A 18 -10.29 18.46 12.71
C GLY A 18 -11.68 17.92 12.36
N ILE A 19 -12.05 17.92 11.08
CA ILE A 19 -13.37 17.51 10.57
C ILE A 19 -13.42 16.06 10.04
N PHE A 20 -12.30 15.35 9.92
CA PHE A 20 -12.26 13.95 9.49
C PHE A 20 -13.17 13.02 10.31
N PRO A 21 -13.24 13.13 11.66
CA PRO A 21 -14.12 12.28 12.45
C PRO A 21 -15.60 12.37 12.03
N LEU A 22 -16.04 13.52 11.52
CA LEU A 22 -17.42 13.76 11.09
C LEU A 22 -17.81 12.98 9.83
N ILE A 23 -16.83 12.63 8.99
CA ILE A 23 -17.06 11.94 7.70
C ILE A 23 -16.55 10.49 7.72
N SER A 24 -15.74 10.12 8.72
CA SER A 24 -15.08 8.83 8.83
C SER A 24 -16.05 7.63 8.80
N ARG A 25 -17.19 7.72 9.49
CA ARG A 25 -18.23 6.67 9.52
C ARG A 25 -18.83 6.46 8.14
N ASP A 26 -19.23 7.54 7.48
CA ASP A 26 -19.90 7.48 6.19
C ASP A 26 -18.94 7.02 5.07
N LEU A 27 -17.67 7.44 5.15
CA LEU A 27 -16.59 6.90 4.31
C LEU A 27 -16.38 5.41 4.53
N SER A 28 -16.27 4.96 5.78
CA SER A 28 -16.03 3.55 6.13
C SER A 28 -17.16 2.65 5.63
N SER A 29 -18.41 3.11 5.69
CA SER A 29 -19.58 2.36 5.17
C SER A 29 -19.55 2.14 3.65
N ARG A 30 -18.73 2.91 2.92
CA ARG A 30 -18.57 2.84 1.45
C ARG A 30 -17.31 2.10 1.01
N LEU A 31 -16.53 1.60 1.96
CA LEU A 31 -15.37 0.76 1.71
C LEU A 31 -15.71 -0.74 1.83
N PRO A 32 -14.96 -1.63 1.17
CA PRO A 32 -13.91 -1.36 0.19
C PRO A 32 -14.49 -0.74 -1.11
N LEU A 33 -13.64 -0.06 -1.88
CA LEU A 33 -14.02 0.41 -3.21
C LEU A 33 -14.22 -0.82 -4.12
N ARG A 34 -15.39 -0.96 -4.74
CA ARG A 34 -15.74 -2.14 -5.56
C ARG A 34 -15.84 -1.83 -7.04
N ASN A 35 -15.71 -2.85 -7.88
CA ASN A 35 -15.92 -2.79 -9.33
C ASN A 35 -15.01 -1.75 -10.01
N LEU A 36 -13.71 -1.82 -9.76
CA LEU A 36 -12.75 -0.99 -10.47
C LEU A 36 -12.21 -1.77 -11.68
N ASN A 37 -11.89 -1.05 -12.75
CA ASN A 37 -11.23 -1.62 -13.91
C ASN A 37 -9.95 -0.83 -14.16
N TRP A 38 -8.83 -1.53 -14.21
CA TRP A 38 -7.53 -0.93 -14.48
C TRP A 38 -7.00 -1.41 -15.83
N LYS A 39 -6.48 -0.48 -16.61
CA LYS A 39 -5.86 -0.74 -17.90
C LYS A 39 -4.60 0.13 -18.00
N SER A 40 -3.45 -0.53 -18.05
CA SER A 40 -2.18 0.09 -18.43
C SER A 40 -1.90 -0.16 -19.91
N PRO A 41 -1.17 0.73 -20.63
CA PRO A 41 -0.74 0.51 -22.01
C PRO A 41 -0.01 -0.83 -22.24
N SER A 42 0.77 -1.29 -21.26
CA SER A 42 1.60 -2.50 -21.36
C SER A 42 0.88 -3.77 -20.89
N ARG A 43 -0.35 -3.67 -20.37
CA ARG A 43 -1.05 -4.80 -19.74
C ARG A 43 -2.49 -4.97 -20.20
N PRO A 44 -3.05 -6.19 -20.10
CA PRO A 44 -4.45 -6.41 -20.40
C PRO A 44 -5.33 -5.69 -19.37
N LEU A 45 -6.60 -5.50 -19.73
CA LEU A 45 -7.60 -5.03 -18.78
C LEU A 45 -7.67 -5.97 -17.57
N ARG A 46 -7.63 -5.40 -16.37
CA ARG A 46 -7.80 -6.10 -15.10
C ARG A 46 -9.03 -5.58 -14.38
N SER A 47 -9.80 -6.50 -13.81
CA SER A 47 -10.90 -6.16 -12.91
C SER A 47 -10.46 -6.29 -11.47
N ILE A 48 -10.74 -5.28 -10.66
CA ILE A 48 -10.46 -5.24 -9.24
C ILE A 48 -11.82 -5.27 -8.53
N GLY A 49 -12.15 -6.44 -7.96
CA GLY A 49 -13.44 -6.67 -7.32
C GLY A 49 -13.62 -5.85 -6.03
N ALA A 50 -12.57 -5.77 -5.20
CA ALA A 50 -12.56 -5.01 -3.96
C ALA A 50 -11.17 -4.45 -3.66
N LEU A 51 -11.08 -3.12 -3.58
CA LEU A 51 -9.89 -2.36 -3.21
C LEU A 51 -10.08 -1.82 -1.78
N HIS A 52 -9.28 -2.34 -0.85
CA HIS A 52 -9.29 -1.89 0.53
C HIS A 52 -8.51 -0.59 0.66
N VAL A 53 -9.07 0.36 1.38
CA VAL A 53 -8.47 1.68 1.59
C VAL A 53 -8.30 1.91 3.08
N GLU A 54 -7.14 2.43 3.45
CA GLU A 54 -6.81 2.86 4.80
C GLU A 54 -6.54 4.35 4.79
N PHE A 55 -7.24 5.10 5.64
CA PHE A 55 -7.01 6.53 5.82
C PHE A 55 -5.99 6.76 6.92
N VAL A 56 -4.96 7.54 6.63
CA VAL A 56 -3.94 7.93 7.61
C VAL A 56 -3.80 9.46 7.63
N PRO A 57 -3.69 10.09 8.80
CA PRO A 57 -3.40 11.52 8.88
C PRO A 57 -2.00 11.83 8.33
N ASP A 58 -1.82 13.03 7.78
CA ASP A 58 -0.48 13.55 7.47
C ASP A 58 0.25 13.99 8.74
N ALA A 59 1.57 14.20 8.63
CA ALA A 59 2.41 14.55 9.78
C ALA A 59 1.96 15.83 10.52
N GLN A 60 1.35 16.80 9.81
CA GLN A 60 0.83 18.03 10.42
C GLN A 60 -0.47 17.78 11.21
N THR A 61 -1.34 16.94 10.67
CA THR A 61 -2.59 16.53 11.32
C THR A 61 -2.30 15.67 12.55
N GLU A 62 -1.39 14.69 12.44
CA GLU A 62 -0.95 13.86 13.57
C GLU A 62 -0.39 14.68 14.73
N ALA A 63 0.47 15.67 14.43
CA ALA A 63 1.03 16.55 15.44
C ALA A 63 -0.05 17.40 16.13
N SER A 64 -1.04 17.86 15.36
CA SER A 64 -2.16 18.67 15.87
C SER A 64 -3.14 17.86 16.73
N GLU A 65 -3.37 16.59 16.41
CA GLU A 65 -4.19 15.68 17.21
C GLU A 65 -3.49 15.29 18.52
N SER A 66 -2.18 15.04 18.46
CA SER A 66 -1.36 14.70 19.63
C SER A 66 -1.33 15.84 20.67
N ASP A 67 -1.20 17.10 20.24
CA ASP A 67 -1.24 18.28 21.13
C ASP A 67 -2.65 18.47 21.76
N LYS A 68 -3.73 18.14 21.04
CA LYS A 68 -5.10 18.18 21.59
C LYS A 68 -5.30 17.14 22.69
N LEU A 69 -4.77 15.92 22.52
CA LEU A 69 -4.88 14.85 23.51
C LEU A 69 -4.05 15.15 24.76
N GLN A 70 -2.82 15.68 24.60
CA GLN A 70 -1.97 16.06 25.74
C GLN A 70 -2.56 17.18 26.60
N ARG A 71 -3.35 18.09 26.02
CA ARG A 71 -4.03 19.17 26.77
C ARG A 71 -5.19 18.70 27.65
N VAL A 72 -5.78 17.53 27.39
CA VAL A 72 -6.89 17.00 28.21
C VAL A 72 -6.39 16.34 29.51
N ASP A 73 -5.14 15.86 29.52
CA ASP A 73 -4.55 15.16 30.67
C ASP A 73 -3.62 16.02 31.55
N SER A 74 -3.52 17.33 31.28
CA SER A 74 -2.53 18.21 31.89
C SER A 74 -3.08 19.12 33.00
N TYR A 75 -3.52 18.51 34.11
CA TYR A 75 -3.39 19.11 35.45
C TYR A 75 -2.15 18.48 36.12
N GLY A 76 -0.96 18.84 35.66
CA GLY A 76 0.27 18.43 36.34
C GLY A 76 1.47 18.23 35.43
N SER A 77 2.39 19.20 35.51
CA SER A 77 3.82 19.10 35.19
C SER A 77 4.29 19.28 33.74
N ARG A 78 5.36 20.07 33.65
CA ARG A 78 6.06 20.60 32.47
C ARG A 78 7.20 19.67 32.03
N ALA A 79 7.47 19.73 30.72
CA ALA A 79 8.77 19.86 30.04
C ALA A 79 9.24 18.69 29.15
N GLY A 80 9.53 19.03 27.89
CA GLY A 80 10.39 18.24 26.99
C GLY A 80 9.90 18.20 25.54
N ALA A 81 10.11 19.27 24.77
CA ALA A 81 9.91 19.24 23.32
C ALA A 81 11.01 18.38 22.66
N SER A 82 10.66 17.19 22.19
CA SER A 82 11.54 16.38 21.35
C SER A 82 11.52 16.93 19.93
N SER A 83 12.67 17.40 19.47
CA SER A 83 12.91 17.74 18.07
C SER A 83 12.61 16.52 17.19
N VAL A 84 11.59 16.62 16.34
CA VAL A 84 11.30 15.63 15.29
C VAL A 84 12.44 15.67 14.28
N ALA A 85 13.43 14.79 14.49
CA ALA A 85 14.49 14.55 13.53
C ALA A 85 13.83 13.99 12.27
N LYS A 86 13.96 14.70 11.14
CA LYS A 86 13.58 14.19 9.82
C LYS A 86 14.36 12.89 9.59
N GLU A 87 13.66 11.77 9.72
CA GLU A 87 14.16 10.44 9.43
C GLU A 87 14.78 10.47 8.02
N ARG A 88 16.04 10.07 7.91
CA ARG A 88 16.76 10.08 6.63
C ARG A 88 16.03 9.12 5.69
N ARG A 89 15.28 9.68 4.74
CA ARG A 89 14.51 8.97 3.71
C ARG A 89 15.44 8.08 2.89
N HIS A 90 15.54 6.79 3.23
CA HIS A 90 16.30 5.83 2.43
C HIS A 90 15.67 5.71 1.03
N GLN A 91 16.51 5.76 -0.01
CA GLN A 91 16.14 5.86 -1.43
C GLN A 91 15.86 4.50 -2.10
N ILE A 92 15.38 3.49 -1.36
CA ILE A 92 15.18 2.14 -1.93
C ILE A 92 13.74 2.01 -2.44
N PRO A 93 13.52 1.81 -3.76
CA PRO A 93 12.20 1.49 -4.32
C PRO A 93 11.61 0.25 -3.63
N GLY A 94 10.36 0.32 -3.16
CA GLY A 94 9.65 -0.81 -2.53
C GLY A 94 9.71 -0.91 -0.99
N LEU A 95 10.44 -0.01 -0.32
CA LEU A 95 10.42 0.14 1.15
C LEU A 95 9.35 1.13 1.64
N ARG A 96 8.79 1.96 0.74
CA ARG A 96 7.93 3.08 1.09
C ARG A 96 6.46 2.67 1.14
N GLN A 97 5.77 3.02 2.23
CA GLN A 97 4.30 3.00 2.32
C GLN A 97 3.75 4.32 1.79
N THR A 98 4.05 4.65 0.53
CA THR A 98 3.64 5.93 -0.04
C THR A 98 2.13 5.92 -0.32
N PRO A 99 1.36 6.91 0.16
CA PRO A 99 -0.08 6.98 -0.08
C PRO A 99 -0.35 7.10 -1.57
N TYR A 100 -1.41 6.47 -2.07
CA TYR A 100 -1.83 6.58 -3.48
C TYR A 100 -2.70 7.82 -3.73
N LEU A 101 -3.28 8.40 -2.68
CA LEU A 101 -4.06 9.61 -2.77
C LEU A 101 -3.82 10.45 -1.54
N ARG A 102 -3.66 11.76 -1.74
CA ARG A 102 -3.58 12.75 -0.68
C ARG A 102 -4.83 13.62 -0.72
N VAL A 103 -5.53 13.73 0.40
CA VAL A 103 -6.82 14.44 0.48
C VAL A 103 -6.69 15.65 1.40
N TYR A 104 -6.97 16.84 0.89
CA TYR A 104 -7.15 18.03 1.73
C TYR A 104 -8.60 18.13 2.17
N LEU A 105 -8.85 18.07 3.48
CA LEU A 105 -10.18 18.27 4.06
C LEU A 105 -10.41 19.75 4.31
N LEU A 106 -11.12 20.39 3.39
CA LEU A 106 -11.41 21.81 3.45
C LEU A 106 -12.73 22.04 4.20
N ARG A 107 -12.64 22.66 5.38
CA ARG A 107 -13.75 23.45 5.93
C ARG A 107 -13.65 24.88 5.40
N CYS A 108 -14.68 25.34 4.70
CA CYS A 108 -14.77 26.70 4.22
C CYS A 108 -16.24 27.14 4.22
N ASP A 109 -16.58 28.01 5.16
CA ASP A 109 -17.97 28.34 5.50
C ASP A 109 -18.53 29.45 4.61
N ASP A 110 -17.67 30.25 3.95
CA ASP A 110 -18.07 31.36 3.10
C ASP A 110 -16.97 31.81 2.09
N LYS A 111 -17.36 32.71 1.20
CA LYS A 111 -16.55 33.22 0.07
C LYS A 111 -15.44 34.18 0.47
N ASP A 112 -15.58 34.88 1.59
CA ASP A 112 -14.64 35.88 2.07
C ASP A 112 -13.52 35.17 2.83
N THR A 113 -13.85 34.19 3.68
CA THR A 113 -12.89 33.25 4.27
C THR A 113 -12.07 32.53 3.20
N TYR A 114 -12.71 32.05 2.13
CA TYR A 114 -12.00 31.42 1.01
C TYR A 114 -10.94 32.36 0.39
N LYS A 115 -11.31 33.61 0.12
CA LYS A 115 -10.42 34.60 -0.48
C LYS A 115 -9.31 35.04 0.47
N ALA A 116 -9.62 35.15 1.76
CA ALA A 116 -8.72 35.67 2.77
C ALA A 116 -7.62 34.67 3.16
N SER A 117 -7.96 33.38 3.28
CA SER A 117 -7.02 32.37 3.79
C SER A 117 -7.07 31.03 3.07
N SER A 118 -8.26 30.43 2.86
CA SER A 118 -8.34 29.04 2.40
C SER A 118 -7.69 28.81 1.03
N ARG A 119 -7.84 29.76 0.10
CA ARG A 119 -7.22 29.68 -1.23
C ARG A 119 -5.69 29.59 -1.16
N GLN A 120 -5.07 30.31 -0.23
CA GLN A 120 -3.61 30.30 -0.06
C GLN A 120 -3.16 28.99 0.59
N LEU A 121 -3.84 28.54 1.64
CA LEU A 121 -3.54 27.26 2.29
C LEU A 121 -3.61 26.08 1.31
N LEU A 122 -4.63 26.04 0.44
CA LEU A 122 -4.75 25.03 -0.60
C LEU A 122 -3.59 25.09 -1.60
N ARG A 123 -3.18 26.31 -2.04
CA ARG A 123 -2.03 26.45 -2.93
C ARG A 123 -0.74 25.96 -2.30
N ASP A 124 -0.51 26.31 -1.04
CA ASP A 124 0.70 25.94 -0.32
C ASP A 124 0.77 24.42 -0.12
N TRP A 125 -0.35 23.79 0.23
CA TRP A 125 -0.44 22.33 0.34
C TRP A 125 -0.22 21.63 -1.01
N ILE A 126 -0.89 22.05 -2.09
CA ILE A 126 -0.69 21.46 -3.43
C ILE A 126 0.76 21.57 -3.87
N ASN A 127 1.40 22.71 -3.60
CA ASN A 127 2.81 22.94 -3.90
C ASN A 127 3.77 22.00 -3.17
N ASP A 128 3.38 21.46 -2.00
CA ASP A 128 4.14 20.51 -1.22
C ASP A 128 3.90 19.06 -1.68
N VAL A 129 2.65 18.73 -2.03
CA VAL A 129 2.27 17.35 -2.39
C VAL A 129 2.45 17.01 -3.87
N ASP A 130 2.51 18.01 -4.76
CA ASP A 130 2.70 17.85 -6.20
C ASP A 130 3.91 18.68 -6.70
N PRO A 131 5.14 18.28 -6.36
CA PRO A 131 6.35 18.99 -6.79
C PRO A 131 6.64 18.82 -8.28
N SER A 132 5.95 17.90 -8.98
CA SER A 132 6.10 17.64 -10.42
C SER A 132 5.79 18.88 -11.28
N SER A 133 5.03 19.83 -10.74
CA SER A 133 4.82 21.17 -11.29
C SER A 133 6.11 22.02 -11.42
N LYS A 134 7.23 21.64 -10.80
CA LYS A 134 8.41 22.52 -10.63
C LYS A 134 9.75 21.98 -11.12
N SER A 135 9.88 20.71 -11.52
CA SER A 135 11.19 20.16 -11.94
C SER A 135 11.10 19.35 -13.22
N SER A 136 11.81 19.80 -14.26
CA SER A 136 12.02 19.11 -15.54
C SER A 136 13.34 18.32 -15.58
N SER A 137 14.01 18.12 -14.44
CA SER A 137 15.32 17.46 -14.41
C SER A 137 15.20 15.94 -14.34
N ALA A 138 15.91 15.25 -15.23
CA ALA A 138 15.99 13.79 -15.32
C ALA A 138 16.64 13.10 -14.10
N VAL A 139 17.03 13.86 -13.07
CA VAL A 139 17.82 13.41 -11.92
C VAL A 139 16.96 12.74 -10.84
N ASN A 140 15.62 12.92 -10.88
CA ASN A 140 14.70 12.44 -9.84
C ASN A 140 13.78 11.26 -10.26
N ARG A 141 14.11 10.50 -11.30
CA ARG A 141 13.26 9.37 -11.77
C ARG A 141 12.94 8.33 -10.69
N SER A 142 13.76 8.21 -9.65
CA SER A 142 13.51 7.31 -8.52
C SER A 142 12.38 7.77 -7.58
N GLU A 143 11.93 9.03 -7.66
CA GLU A 143 10.79 9.57 -6.90
C GLU A 143 9.43 9.22 -7.56
N ASP A 144 9.42 8.70 -8.79
CA ASP A 144 8.18 8.38 -9.52
C ASP A 144 7.52 7.07 -9.06
N HIS A 145 8.26 6.18 -8.38
CA HIS A 145 7.66 5.02 -7.68
C HIS A 145 6.73 5.42 -6.53
N ASP A 146 6.80 6.68 -6.11
CA ASP A 146 5.99 7.29 -5.06
C ASP A 146 4.86 8.16 -5.61
N ALA A 147 4.57 8.09 -6.92
CA ALA A 147 3.54 8.90 -7.56
C ALA A 147 2.21 8.83 -6.77
N ALA A 148 1.69 9.98 -6.38
CA ALA A 148 0.48 10.10 -5.58
C ALA A 148 -0.36 11.25 -6.12
N GLU A 149 -1.61 10.97 -6.46
CA GLU A 149 -2.57 12.00 -6.83
C GLU A 149 -3.06 12.77 -5.60
N TRP A 150 -3.68 13.92 -5.85
CA TRP A 150 -4.28 14.74 -4.79
C TRP A 150 -5.76 15.02 -5.07
N LEU A 151 -6.53 15.24 -4.00
CA LEU A 151 -7.94 15.61 -4.03
C LEU A 151 -8.20 16.72 -3.00
N ILE A 152 -9.00 17.72 -3.38
CA ILE A 152 -9.61 18.66 -2.43
C ILE A 152 -11.04 18.19 -2.14
N LEU A 153 -11.32 17.88 -0.87
CA LEU A 153 -12.66 17.56 -0.40
C LEU A 153 -13.21 18.73 0.41
N HIS A 154 -14.16 19.47 -0.17
CA HIS A 154 -14.88 20.51 0.56
C HIS A 154 -15.99 19.87 1.40
N VAL A 155 -15.82 19.93 2.73
CA VAL A 155 -16.80 19.42 3.70
C VAL A 155 -17.61 20.61 4.20
N VAL A 156 -18.88 20.65 3.84
CA VAL A 156 -19.77 21.77 4.16
C VAL A 156 -20.47 21.51 5.50
N ILE A 157 -20.27 22.44 6.44
CA ILE A 157 -20.92 22.44 7.74
C ILE A 157 -22.34 23.04 7.60
N PRO A 158 -23.38 22.45 8.22
CA PRO A 158 -24.75 22.98 8.21
C PRO A 158 -24.84 24.42 8.73
N ASP A 159 -25.89 25.12 8.31
CA ASP A 159 -26.22 26.50 8.71
C ASP A 159 -25.16 27.56 8.33
N THR A 160 -24.11 27.19 7.57
CA THR A 160 -23.11 28.12 7.01
C THR A 160 -23.61 28.79 5.72
N ILE A 161 -22.93 29.87 5.29
CA ILE A 161 -23.21 30.52 4.00
C ILE A 161 -23.00 29.52 2.86
N ALA A 162 -21.91 28.76 2.87
CA ALA A 162 -21.61 27.71 1.90
C ALA A 162 -22.71 26.62 1.87
N ALA A 163 -23.34 26.29 3.00
CA ALA A 163 -24.48 25.36 3.03
C ALA A 163 -25.73 25.90 2.35
N SER A 164 -25.94 27.23 2.35
CA SER A 164 -27.07 27.87 1.67
C SER A 164 -26.88 28.01 0.15
N GLU A 165 -25.67 27.78 -0.36
CA GLU A 165 -25.38 27.88 -1.79
C GLU A 165 -25.86 26.64 -2.55
N PRO A 166 -26.38 26.77 -3.79
CA PRO A 166 -26.84 25.64 -4.58
C PRO A 166 -25.66 24.74 -5.03
N ARG A 167 -25.89 23.44 -5.21
CA ARG A 167 -24.88 22.53 -5.76
C ARG A 167 -24.61 22.83 -7.24
N TRP A 168 -23.40 22.51 -7.72
CA TRP A 168 -23.00 22.72 -9.11
C TRP A 168 -23.73 21.78 -10.08
N THR A 169 -23.90 20.52 -9.69
CA THR A 169 -24.67 19.54 -10.46
C THR A 169 -26.16 19.79 -10.20
N ALA A 170 -26.94 19.89 -11.28
CA ALA A 170 -28.39 19.89 -11.21
C ALA A 170 -28.88 18.54 -11.70
N ALA A 171 -29.94 18.00 -11.07
CA ALA A 171 -30.67 16.88 -11.65
C ALA A 171 -31.10 17.24 -13.08
N SER A 172 -30.84 16.34 -14.04
CA SER A 172 -31.25 16.54 -15.42
C SER A 172 -32.75 16.80 -15.46
N LYS A 173 -33.18 17.82 -16.23
CA LYS A 173 -34.60 18.05 -16.46
C LYS A 173 -35.28 16.90 -17.22
N LYS A 174 -34.49 16.04 -17.89
CA LYS A 174 -34.96 14.89 -18.66
C LYS A 174 -34.88 13.58 -17.87
N GLU A 175 -33.85 13.39 -17.06
CA GLU A 175 -33.65 12.19 -16.23
C GLU A 175 -33.25 12.58 -14.80
N PRO A 176 -34.17 12.51 -13.82
CA PRO A 176 -33.88 12.93 -12.44
C PRO A 176 -32.68 12.24 -11.78
N ASP A 177 -32.32 11.04 -12.25
CA ASP A 177 -31.16 10.25 -11.79
C ASP A 177 -29.84 10.62 -12.49
N GLU A 178 -29.90 11.38 -13.59
CA GLU A 178 -28.72 11.83 -14.33
C GLU A 178 -28.25 13.19 -13.79
N LEU A 179 -27.02 13.23 -13.25
CA LEU A 179 -26.38 14.48 -12.84
C LEU A 179 -25.82 15.19 -14.05
N VAL A 180 -26.38 16.34 -14.41
CA VAL A 180 -25.84 17.16 -15.49
C VAL A 180 -24.94 18.23 -14.90
N GLU A 181 -23.68 18.21 -15.34
CA GLU A 181 -22.76 19.31 -15.07
C GLU A 181 -23.32 20.61 -15.67
N ARG A 182 -23.26 21.71 -14.91
CA ARG A 182 -23.47 23.03 -15.51
C ARG A 182 -22.42 23.26 -16.61
N PRO A 183 -22.82 23.53 -17.87
CA PRO A 183 -21.88 23.62 -18.98
C PRO A 183 -20.87 24.76 -18.74
N SER A 184 -19.58 24.42 -18.80
CA SER A 184 -18.46 25.36 -18.61
C SER A 184 -18.49 26.53 -19.60
N SER A 185 -19.15 26.36 -20.76
CA SER A 185 -19.26 27.34 -21.84
C SER A 185 -20.21 28.51 -21.56
N THR A 186 -21.08 28.42 -20.55
CA THR A 186 -22.00 29.52 -20.21
C THR A 186 -21.39 30.60 -19.30
N THR A 187 -20.12 30.43 -18.93
CA THR A 187 -19.36 31.37 -18.07
C THR A 187 -18.90 32.65 -18.76
N LYS A 188 -19.11 32.81 -20.08
CA LYS A 188 -18.69 34.00 -20.85
C LYS A 188 -19.79 35.06 -21.04
N TRP A 189 -20.76 35.16 -20.13
CA TRP A 189 -21.62 36.35 -20.04
C TRP A 189 -20.98 37.37 -19.09
N PRO A 190 -20.71 38.63 -19.51
CA PRO A 190 -20.19 39.66 -18.62
C PRO A 190 -21.20 39.91 -17.48
N GLY A 191 -20.81 39.65 -16.23
CA GLY A 191 -21.61 39.99 -15.04
C GLY A 191 -22.17 38.84 -14.20
N LYS A 192 -21.98 37.56 -14.57
CA LYS A 192 -22.26 36.40 -13.68
C LYS A 192 -20.96 35.69 -13.29
N SER A 193 -20.28 36.22 -12.27
CA SER A 193 -19.16 35.57 -11.60
C SER A 193 -19.59 34.26 -10.92
N SER A 194 -18.66 33.32 -10.76
CA SER A 194 -18.84 32.04 -10.05
C SER A 194 -19.59 32.23 -8.72
N ARG A 195 -20.75 31.58 -8.58
CA ARG A 195 -21.73 31.95 -7.56
C ARG A 195 -21.61 31.17 -6.26
N THR A 196 -20.70 30.20 -6.14
CA THR A 196 -20.50 29.43 -4.89
C THR A 196 -19.02 29.33 -4.48
N VAL A 197 -18.75 28.92 -3.24
CA VAL A 197 -17.40 28.57 -2.77
C VAL A 197 -16.83 27.42 -3.63
N LEU A 198 -17.63 26.40 -3.92
CA LEU A 198 -17.23 25.26 -4.77
C LEU A 198 -16.81 25.70 -6.17
N ASP A 199 -17.55 26.63 -6.78
CA ASP A 199 -17.23 27.16 -8.11
C ASP A 199 -15.87 27.88 -8.11
N LYS A 200 -15.54 28.58 -7.02
CA LYS A 200 -14.24 29.23 -6.88
C LYS A 200 -13.09 28.23 -6.73
N ILE A 201 -13.27 27.19 -5.90
CA ILE A 201 -12.27 26.12 -5.74
C ILE A 201 -12.00 25.48 -7.11
N ARG A 202 -13.06 25.14 -7.86
CA ARG A 202 -12.94 24.59 -9.23
C ARG A 202 -12.24 25.53 -10.19
N ALA A 203 -12.61 26.82 -10.20
CA ALA A 203 -11.97 27.80 -11.06
C ALA A 203 -10.47 28.00 -10.75
N ASP A 204 -10.07 27.84 -9.49
CA ASP A 204 -8.69 28.03 -9.05
C ASP A 204 -7.80 26.78 -9.22
N PHE A 205 -8.38 25.57 -9.11
CA PHE A 205 -7.61 24.32 -8.98
C PHE A 205 -7.95 23.22 -10.00
N THR A 206 -8.97 23.39 -10.83
CA THR A 206 -9.13 22.54 -12.02
C THR A 206 -8.17 23.05 -13.10
N ALA A 207 -7.23 22.21 -13.55
CA ALA A 207 -6.24 22.58 -14.56
C ALA A 207 -6.88 23.23 -15.80
N SER A 208 -6.17 24.17 -16.45
CA SER A 208 -6.62 24.82 -17.69
C SER A 208 -6.76 23.86 -18.88
N SER A 209 -6.19 22.65 -18.77
CA SER A 209 -6.34 21.57 -19.74
C SER A 209 -7.70 20.90 -19.57
N LYS A 210 -8.53 20.94 -20.63
CA LYS A 210 -9.83 20.27 -20.72
C LYS A 210 -9.78 18.73 -20.56
N SER A 211 -8.58 18.15 -20.39
CA SER A 211 -8.33 16.70 -20.38
C SER A 211 -7.80 16.17 -19.04
N GLY A 212 -7.58 17.03 -18.02
CA GLY A 212 -7.09 16.59 -16.72
C GLY A 212 -8.16 15.88 -15.86
N PRO A 213 -7.78 15.03 -14.89
CA PRO A 213 -8.74 14.41 -13.99
C PRO A 213 -9.39 15.45 -13.06
N GLU A 214 -10.64 15.19 -12.66
CA GLU A 214 -11.35 16.07 -11.73
C GLU A 214 -10.94 15.78 -10.27
N ARG A 215 -10.32 16.79 -9.62
CA ARG A 215 -9.70 16.65 -8.29
C ARG A 215 -10.46 17.34 -7.15
N ILE A 216 -11.72 17.72 -7.38
CA ILE A 216 -12.49 18.51 -6.42
C ILE A 216 -13.85 17.84 -6.19
N ALA A 217 -14.12 17.51 -4.94
CA ALA A 217 -15.39 16.93 -4.49
C ALA A 217 -16.00 17.78 -3.37
N GLN A 218 -17.33 17.67 -3.19
CA GLN A 218 -18.03 18.32 -2.08
C GLN A 218 -19.05 17.38 -1.45
N ILE A 219 -18.96 17.24 -0.13
CA ILE A 219 -19.96 16.58 0.71
C ILE A 219 -20.53 17.56 1.72
N ARG A 220 -21.81 17.39 2.06
CA ARG A 220 -22.51 18.22 3.05
C ARG A 220 -22.87 17.34 4.24
N LEU A 221 -22.54 17.81 5.44
CA LEU A 221 -22.89 17.09 6.66
C LEU A 221 -24.37 17.32 6.99
N GLN A 222 -24.99 16.39 7.71
CA GLN A 222 -26.31 16.61 8.27
C GLN A 222 -26.17 17.24 9.66
N LYS A 223 -27.10 18.15 10.01
CA LYS A 223 -27.09 18.88 11.29
C LYS A 223 -27.02 17.97 12.53
N LYS A 224 -27.63 16.78 12.45
CA LYS A 224 -27.63 15.78 13.54
C LYS A 224 -26.27 15.15 13.81
N ASP A 225 -25.38 15.14 12.81
CA ASP A 225 -24.06 14.50 12.86
C ASP A 225 -22.95 15.51 13.18
N VAL A 226 -23.28 16.79 13.42
CA VAL A 226 -22.32 17.86 13.70
C VAL A 226 -22.44 18.33 15.14
N PRO A 227 -21.34 18.32 15.92
CA PRO A 227 -21.31 18.89 17.27
C PRO A 227 -21.76 20.35 17.30
N PRO A 228 -22.57 20.79 18.29
CA PRO A 228 -23.08 22.16 18.37
C PRO A 228 -22.00 23.24 18.34
N GLN A 229 -20.79 22.93 18.83
CA GLN A 229 -19.65 23.86 18.86
C GLN A 229 -19.11 24.19 17.46
N LEU A 230 -19.35 23.33 16.47
CA LEU A 230 -18.90 23.53 15.10
C LEU A 230 -19.95 24.27 14.24
N LEU A 231 -21.19 24.37 14.71
CA LEU A 231 -22.27 25.09 14.05
C LEU A 231 -22.11 26.62 14.21
N PRO A 232 -22.49 27.41 13.20
CA PRO A 232 -22.52 28.87 13.31
C PRO A 232 -23.46 29.36 14.42
N GLN A 233 -23.05 30.42 15.13
CA GLN A 233 -23.88 31.06 16.17
C GLN A 233 -25.11 31.76 15.59
N THR A 234 -25.02 32.24 14.35
CA THR A 234 -26.11 32.91 13.63
C THR A 234 -26.42 32.10 12.36
N PRO A 235 -27.53 31.34 12.32
CA PRO A 235 -27.87 30.54 11.16
C PRO A 235 -28.35 31.41 9.98
N VAL A 236 -28.10 30.96 8.75
CA VAL A 236 -28.57 31.63 7.54
C VAL A 236 -30.11 31.55 7.44
N ALA A 237 -30.75 32.66 7.04
CA ALA A 237 -32.22 32.79 7.01
C ALA A 237 -32.95 31.90 5.99
N GLN A 238 -32.27 31.42 4.95
CA GLN A 238 -32.81 30.52 3.92
C GLN A 238 -31.83 29.38 3.65
N PRO A 239 -31.93 28.25 4.37
CA PRO A 239 -31.07 27.10 4.12
C PRO A 239 -31.46 26.41 2.81
N TYR A 240 -30.47 26.07 2.00
CA TYR A 240 -30.66 25.13 0.89
C TYR A 240 -30.86 23.73 1.47
N ILE A 241 -31.98 23.09 1.14
CA ILE A 241 -32.30 21.74 1.61
C ILE A 241 -31.88 20.75 0.52
N GLU A 242 -30.87 19.94 0.84
CA GLU A 242 -30.39 18.87 -0.05
C GLU A 242 -31.36 17.69 -0.02
N SER A 243 -31.71 17.16 -1.20
CA SER A 243 -32.50 15.93 -1.29
C SER A 243 -31.64 14.70 -0.96
N PRO A 244 -32.22 13.59 -0.46
CA PRO A 244 -31.47 12.35 -0.24
C PRO A 244 -30.73 11.87 -1.50
N GLN A 245 -31.33 12.07 -2.68
CA GLN A 245 -30.72 11.73 -3.97
C GLN A 245 -29.48 12.58 -4.27
N GLU A 246 -29.55 13.90 -4.02
CA GLU A 246 -28.40 14.80 -4.17
C GLU A 246 -27.26 14.44 -3.22
N GLN A 247 -27.59 14.03 -2.00
CA GLN A 247 -26.61 13.58 -1.02
C GLN A 247 -25.92 12.28 -1.48
N ASP A 248 -26.68 11.28 -1.96
CA ASP A 248 -26.10 10.04 -2.45
C ASP A 248 -25.21 10.27 -3.67
N ASN A 249 -25.67 11.08 -4.61
CA ASN A 249 -24.92 11.52 -5.78
C ASN A 249 -23.58 12.18 -5.42
N ALA A 250 -23.53 13.01 -4.37
CA ALA A 250 -22.30 13.64 -3.89
C ALA A 250 -21.28 12.62 -3.35
N TRP A 251 -21.78 11.58 -2.66
CA TRP A 251 -20.94 10.49 -2.18
C TRP A 251 -20.48 9.60 -3.32
N GLN A 252 -21.35 9.28 -4.28
CA GLN A 252 -20.99 8.52 -5.47
C GLN A 252 -19.89 9.23 -6.27
N ASP A 253 -19.99 10.55 -6.42
CA ASP A 253 -18.97 11.39 -7.06
C ASP A 253 -17.61 11.31 -6.34
N LEU A 254 -17.61 11.44 -5.01
CA LEU A 254 -16.39 11.30 -4.20
C LEU A 254 -15.75 9.91 -4.36
N ILE A 255 -16.56 8.85 -4.29
CA ILE A 255 -16.10 7.46 -4.44
C ILE A 255 -15.59 7.21 -5.87
N ALA A 256 -16.22 7.78 -6.90
CA ALA A 256 -15.74 7.70 -8.28
C ALA A 256 -14.37 8.39 -8.43
N LYS A 257 -14.18 9.56 -7.83
CA LYS A 257 -12.89 10.27 -7.82
C LYS A 257 -11.81 9.50 -7.07
N PHE A 258 -12.11 8.90 -5.91
CA PHE A 258 -11.17 8.02 -5.21
C PHE A 258 -10.70 6.88 -6.11
N LYS A 259 -11.63 6.17 -6.75
CA LYS A 259 -11.29 5.07 -7.68
C LYS A 259 -10.37 5.57 -8.79
N THR A 260 -10.74 6.66 -9.46
CA THR A 260 -9.98 7.21 -10.58
C THR A 260 -8.58 7.65 -10.17
N LEU A 261 -8.46 8.48 -9.13
CA LEU A 261 -7.17 9.08 -8.74
C LEU A 261 -6.21 8.04 -8.12
N ILE A 262 -6.73 7.06 -7.37
CA ILE A 262 -5.92 5.95 -6.87
C ILE A 262 -5.39 5.11 -8.04
N LEU A 263 -6.24 4.81 -9.03
CA LEU A 263 -5.81 4.04 -10.20
C LEU A 263 -4.82 4.80 -11.10
N MET A 264 -4.93 6.12 -11.21
CA MET A 264 -3.94 6.93 -11.92
C MET A 264 -2.56 6.85 -11.25
N SER A 265 -2.52 6.99 -9.93
CA SER A 265 -1.28 6.84 -9.15
C SER A 265 -0.70 5.44 -9.30
N PHE A 266 -1.56 4.42 -9.23
CA PHE A 266 -1.15 3.03 -9.44
C PHE A 266 -0.56 2.81 -10.83
N ASP A 267 -1.19 3.33 -11.88
CA ASP A 267 -0.74 3.20 -13.27
C ASP A 267 0.64 3.82 -13.48
N LEU A 268 0.86 5.04 -12.97
CA LEU A 268 2.16 5.71 -13.04
C LEU A 268 3.25 4.90 -12.34
N ARG A 269 2.97 4.39 -11.13
CA ARG A 269 3.93 3.54 -10.40
C ARG A 269 4.26 2.28 -11.17
N VAL A 270 3.25 1.59 -11.73
CA VAL A 270 3.46 0.37 -12.52
C VAL A 270 4.34 0.65 -13.73
N LEU A 271 4.03 1.69 -14.51
CA LEU A 271 4.81 2.06 -15.69
C LEU A 271 6.28 2.34 -15.32
N GLN A 272 6.51 3.09 -14.24
CA GLN A 272 7.86 3.37 -13.78
C GLN A 272 8.61 2.10 -13.37
N TYR A 273 7.99 1.24 -12.56
CA TYR A 273 8.60 -0.05 -12.19
C TYR A 273 8.93 -0.89 -13.42
N GLU A 274 8.03 -0.97 -14.40
CA GLU A 274 8.26 -1.76 -15.62
C GLU A 274 9.39 -1.21 -16.48
N ASP A 275 9.49 0.11 -16.59
CA ASP A 275 10.57 0.78 -17.32
C ASP A 275 11.93 0.51 -16.64
N ASP A 276 12.01 0.66 -15.32
CA ASP A 276 13.24 0.40 -14.57
C ASP A 276 13.61 -1.08 -14.59
N ILE A 277 12.63 -2.00 -14.51
CA ILE A 277 12.87 -3.44 -14.63
C ILE A 277 13.45 -3.75 -16.00
N ARG A 278 12.90 -3.16 -17.07
CA ARG A 278 13.37 -3.36 -18.44
C ARG A 278 14.78 -2.83 -18.63
N GLU A 279 15.08 -1.66 -18.06
CA GLU A 279 16.43 -1.10 -18.07
C GLU A 279 17.42 -2.02 -17.34
N LYS A 280 17.09 -2.43 -16.10
CA LYS A 280 17.94 -3.31 -15.29
C LYS A 280 18.14 -4.69 -15.90
N ASP A 281 17.13 -5.22 -16.59
CA ASP A 281 17.22 -6.50 -17.29
C ASP A 281 18.11 -6.40 -18.55
N SER A 282 18.06 -5.27 -19.28
CA SER A 282 18.96 -5.04 -20.42
C SER A 282 20.45 -4.98 -20.03
N GLN A 283 20.73 -4.67 -18.77
CA GLN A 283 22.06 -4.58 -18.19
C GLN A 283 22.54 -5.91 -17.57
N ARG A 284 21.77 -7.00 -17.71
CA ARG A 284 22.06 -8.29 -17.06
C ARG A 284 23.42 -8.90 -17.40
N SER A 285 23.93 -8.64 -18.60
CA SER A 285 25.24 -9.13 -19.04
C SER A 285 26.41 -8.24 -18.59
N LEU A 286 26.14 -7.07 -18.02
CA LEU A 286 27.18 -6.13 -17.62
C LEU A 286 27.80 -6.52 -16.26
N PRO A 287 29.12 -6.36 -16.09
CA PRO A 287 29.77 -6.53 -14.79
C PRO A 287 29.14 -5.64 -13.71
N GLY A 288 28.98 -6.17 -12.50
CA GLY A 288 28.34 -5.47 -11.38
C GLY A 288 26.81 -5.61 -11.32
N TRP A 289 26.18 -6.35 -12.24
CA TRP A 289 24.78 -6.74 -12.10
C TRP A 289 24.57 -7.66 -10.89
N ASN A 290 23.55 -7.35 -10.08
CA ASN A 290 23.26 -8.04 -8.83
C ASN A 290 21.76 -8.44 -8.78
N PHE A 291 21.51 -9.73 -8.57
CA PHE A 291 20.14 -10.27 -8.52
C PHE A 291 19.32 -9.73 -7.36
N CYS A 292 19.89 -9.50 -6.18
CA CYS A 292 19.17 -8.95 -5.03
C CYS A 292 18.66 -7.52 -5.29
N THR A 293 19.44 -6.70 -6.01
CA THR A 293 19.00 -5.38 -6.47
C THR A 293 17.85 -5.50 -7.47
N PHE A 294 17.95 -6.42 -8.44
CA PHE A 294 16.89 -6.69 -9.41
C PHE A 294 15.61 -7.25 -8.75
N PHE A 295 15.79 -8.16 -7.79
CA PHE A 295 14.72 -8.74 -6.99
C PHE A 295 13.95 -7.66 -6.24
N THR A 296 14.65 -6.74 -5.58
CA THR A 296 14.02 -5.65 -4.81
C THR A 296 13.10 -4.80 -5.68
N LEU A 297 13.53 -4.52 -6.91
CA LEU A 297 12.74 -3.74 -7.87
C LEU A 297 11.49 -4.50 -8.35
N LYS A 298 11.64 -5.75 -8.80
CA LYS A 298 10.51 -6.60 -9.21
C LYS A 298 9.55 -6.87 -8.06
N GLU A 299 10.05 -7.07 -6.85
CA GLU A 299 9.22 -7.21 -5.66
C GLU A 299 8.41 -5.92 -5.39
N GLY A 300 9.00 -4.74 -5.57
CA GLY A 300 8.27 -3.47 -5.45
C GLY A 300 7.00 -3.46 -6.32
N LEU A 301 7.11 -3.92 -7.56
CA LEU A 301 5.98 -4.08 -8.47
C LEU A 301 4.98 -5.15 -7.97
N ALA A 302 5.46 -6.30 -7.51
CA ALA A 302 4.60 -7.37 -6.96
C ALA A 302 3.78 -6.88 -5.75
N ARG A 303 4.40 -6.12 -4.84
CA ARG A 303 3.71 -5.51 -3.70
C ARG A 303 2.72 -4.44 -4.12
N GLY A 304 3.01 -3.70 -5.20
CA GLY A 304 2.05 -2.78 -5.82
C GLY A 304 0.81 -3.50 -6.36
N PHE A 305 0.97 -4.65 -7.01
CA PHE A 305 -0.17 -5.47 -7.45
C PHE A 305 -0.95 -6.05 -6.28
N GLU A 306 -0.25 -6.56 -5.27
CA GLU A 306 -0.86 -7.10 -4.07
C GLU A 306 -1.70 -6.03 -3.35
N SER A 307 -1.18 -4.80 -3.17
CA SER A 307 -1.84 -3.68 -2.47
C SER A 307 -3.21 -3.34 -3.06
N VAL A 308 -3.34 -3.38 -4.40
CA VAL A 308 -4.60 -3.10 -5.10
C VAL A 308 -5.52 -4.32 -5.25
N GLY A 309 -5.06 -5.50 -4.83
CA GLY A 309 -5.82 -6.76 -4.90
C GLY A 309 -5.63 -7.56 -6.19
N LEU A 310 -4.64 -7.22 -7.02
CA LEU A 310 -4.25 -8.00 -8.21
C LEU A 310 -3.30 -9.15 -7.81
N VAL A 311 -3.83 -10.08 -7.03
CA VAL A 311 -3.05 -11.14 -6.37
C VAL A 311 -2.39 -12.10 -7.37
N GLU A 312 -3.04 -12.40 -8.48
CA GLU A 312 -2.48 -13.27 -9.53
C GLU A 312 -1.28 -12.62 -10.22
N ASP A 313 -1.37 -11.32 -10.57
CA ASP A 313 -0.25 -10.57 -11.15
C ASP A 313 0.93 -10.48 -10.18
N ALA A 314 0.66 -10.32 -8.87
CA ALA A 314 1.69 -10.38 -7.84
C ALA A 314 2.35 -11.77 -7.74
N LEU A 315 1.56 -12.84 -7.76
CA LEU A 315 2.05 -14.22 -7.68
C LEU A 315 2.94 -14.57 -8.88
N ALA A 316 2.54 -14.16 -10.09
CA ALA A 316 3.33 -14.37 -11.30
C ALA A 316 4.73 -13.77 -11.19
N ILE A 317 4.87 -12.58 -10.57
CA ILE A 317 6.19 -11.98 -10.36
C ILE A 317 7.03 -12.79 -9.37
N TYR A 318 6.46 -13.28 -8.28
CA TYR A 318 7.21 -14.14 -7.35
C TYR A 318 7.61 -15.48 -8.00
N ASP A 319 6.77 -16.03 -8.88
CA ASP A 319 7.10 -17.21 -9.69
C ASP A 319 8.28 -16.94 -10.62
N GLU A 320 8.27 -15.81 -11.35
CA GLU A 320 9.42 -15.37 -12.17
C GLU A 320 10.69 -15.15 -11.33
N LEU A 321 10.56 -14.56 -10.14
CA LEU A 321 11.70 -14.32 -9.26
C LEU A 321 12.30 -15.61 -8.74
N SER A 322 11.49 -16.64 -8.47
CA SER A 322 12.00 -17.96 -8.07
C SER A 322 12.88 -18.59 -9.16
N VAL A 323 12.43 -18.55 -10.41
CA VAL A 323 13.18 -19.06 -11.57
C VAL A 323 14.40 -18.18 -11.84
N GLY A 324 14.26 -16.87 -11.71
CA GLY A 324 15.33 -15.90 -11.87
C GLY A 324 16.48 -16.10 -10.89
N LEU A 325 16.17 -16.44 -9.63
CA LEU A 325 17.15 -16.75 -8.59
C LEU A 325 17.96 -17.99 -8.98
N ASP A 326 17.30 -19.08 -9.38
CA ASP A 326 17.98 -20.29 -9.82
C ASP A 326 18.86 -20.06 -11.07
N SER A 327 18.45 -19.17 -11.98
CA SER A 327 19.29 -18.76 -13.11
C SER A 327 20.53 -17.98 -12.66
N ALA A 328 20.36 -17.01 -11.76
CA ALA A 328 21.47 -16.20 -11.26
C ALA A 328 22.53 -17.05 -10.54
N LEU A 329 22.11 -18.11 -9.83
CA LEU A 329 23.01 -19.06 -9.18
C LEU A 329 23.84 -19.88 -10.18
N ARG A 330 23.23 -20.36 -11.27
CA ARG A 330 23.95 -21.08 -12.33
C ARG A 330 24.97 -20.17 -13.04
N ASP A 331 24.61 -18.92 -13.26
CA ASP A 331 25.51 -17.93 -13.86
C ASP A 331 26.68 -17.59 -12.92
N TYR A 332 26.46 -17.63 -11.60
CA TYR A 332 27.51 -17.47 -10.58
C TYR A 332 28.46 -18.68 -10.57
N GLU A 333 27.93 -19.90 -10.52
CA GLU A 333 28.73 -21.14 -10.52
C GLU A 333 29.59 -21.30 -11.79
N SER A 334 29.09 -20.82 -12.94
CA SER A 334 29.82 -20.82 -14.21
C SER A 334 30.84 -19.67 -14.35
N GLY A 335 30.94 -18.78 -13.36
CA GLY A 335 31.83 -17.60 -13.40
C GLY A 335 31.40 -16.50 -14.36
N ALA A 336 30.20 -16.61 -14.96
CA ALA A 336 29.64 -15.67 -15.93
C ALA A 336 29.03 -14.43 -15.26
N ALA A 337 28.45 -14.57 -14.05
CA ALA A 337 27.86 -13.46 -13.29
C ALA A 337 28.77 -12.99 -12.15
N GLN A 338 29.59 -11.98 -12.40
CA GLN A 338 30.55 -11.42 -11.42
C GLN A 338 29.94 -10.44 -10.40
N GLY A 339 28.66 -10.56 -10.01
CA GLY A 339 28.02 -9.53 -9.18
C GLY A 339 26.89 -9.94 -8.23
N THR A 340 26.35 -11.17 -8.33
CA THR A 340 25.37 -11.66 -7.35
C THR A 340 26.10 -12.38 -6.23
N PHE A 341 26.26 -11.70 -5.09
CA PHE A 341 26.78 -12.28 -3.86
C PHE A 341 25.60 -12.56 -2.92
N LEU A 342 25.53 -13.79 -2.40
CA LEU A 342 24.61 -14.17 -1.34
C LEU A 342 25.42 -14.44 -0.08
N GLY A 343 24.80 -14.23 1.08
CA GLY A 343 25.37 -14.63 2.35
C GLY A 343 25.39 -16.15 2.52
N ASP A 344 25.95 -16.59 3.64
CA ASP A 344 26.06 -17.99 4.02
C ASP A 344 25.31 -18.29 5.33
N LEU A 345 25.46 -19.52 5.83
CA LEU A 345 24.94 -19.94 7.14
C LEU A 345 26.07 -20.05 8.18
N SER A 346 27.14 -19.27 8.04
CA SER A 346 28.34 -19.36 8.89
C SER A 346 28.04 -19.05 10.37
N ALA A 347 27.16 -18.09 10.65
CA ALA A 347 26.76 -17.75 12.01
C ALA A 347 26.01 -18.92 12.68
N GLN A 348 25.08 -19.56 11.96
CA GLN A 348 24.34 -20.72 12.43
C GLN A 348 25.28 -21.91 12.62
N LYS A 349 26.17 -22.16 11.66
CA LYS A 349 27.21 -23.20 11.76
C LYS A 349 28.10 -23.00 12.99
N SER A 350 28.55 -21.77 13.23
CA SER A 350 29.40 -21.44 14.40
C SER A 350 28.67 -21.73 15.71
N SER A 351 27.38 -21.42 15.78
CA SER A 351 26.53 -21.73 16.94
C SER A 351 26.35 -23.25 17.14
N LEU A 352 26.27 -24.04 16.05
CA LEU A 352 26.24 -25.51 16.16
C LEU A 352 27.57 -26.09 16.64
N LEU A 353 28.70 -25.58 16.15
CA LEU A 353 30.02 -26.02 16.62
C LEU A 353 30.20 -25.69 18.11
N GLU A 354 29.71 -24.53 18.55
CA GLU A 354 29.69 -24.18 19.97
C GLU A 354 28.83 -25.15 20.80
N MET A 355 27.68 -25.56 20.27
CA MET A 355 26.80 -26.55 20.92
C MET A 355 27.48 -27.92 21.06
N ILE A 356 28.21 -28.37 20.04
CA ILE A 356 28.99 -29.62 20.07
C ILE A 356 30.09 -29.54 21.14
N ASN A 357 30.78 -28.40 21.21
CA ASN A 357 31.87 -28.18 22.17
C ASN A 357 31.36 -27.97 23.61
N ALA A 358 30.13 -27.50 23.79
CA ALA A 358 29.48 -27.27 25.08
C ALA A 358 28.80 -28.52 25.65
N SER A 359 29.15 -29.73 25.17
CA SER A 359 28.50 -31.00 25.59
C SER A 359 28.52 -31.26 27.10
N SER A 360 29.46 -30.66 27.85
CA SER A 360 29.55 -30.74 29.32
C SER A 360 28.82 -29.62 30.07
N ASP A 361 28.37 -28.55 29.40
CA ASP A 361 27.68 -27.40 29.99
C ASP A 361 26.20 -27.41 29.63
N THR A 362 25.39 -28.03 30.49
CA THR A 362 23.94 -28.21 30.28
C THR A 362 23.21 -26.87 30.14
N SER A 363 23.63 -25.84 30.87
CA SER A 363 22.98 -24.53 30.86
C SER A 363 23.18 -23.81 29.52
N LYS A 364 24.41 -23.85 29.01
CA LYS A 364 24.76 -23.28 27.72
C LYS A 364 24.13 -24.06 26.57
N LEU A 365 24.08 -25.39 26.67
CA LEU A 365 23.42 -26.26 25.70
C LEU A 365 21.92 -25.95 25.60
N GLU A 366 21.23 -25.78 26.75
CA GLU A 366 19.81 -25.42 26.78
C GLU A 366 19.57 -24.04 26.16
N GLN A 367 20.42 -23.06 26.47
CA GLN A 367 20.35 -21.72 25.88
C GLN A 367 20.47 -21.76 24.35
N LEU A 368 21.53 -22.39 23.81
CA LEU A 368 21.75 -22.51 22.37
C LEU A 368 20.61 -23.27 21.69
N THR A 369 20.16 -24.38 22.29
CA THR A 369 19.03 -25.17 21.77
C THR A 369 17.75 -24.35 21.71
N SER A 370 17.47 -23.55 22.75
CA SER A 370 16.29 -22.67 22.80
C SER A 370 16.33 -21.61 21.69
N GLN A 371 17.51 -21.07 21.38
CA GLN A 371 17.71 -20.10 20.29
C GLN A 371 17.42 -20.73 18.93
N PHE A 372 17.96 -21.92 18.66
CA PHE A 372 17.67 -22.68 17.43
C PHE A 372 16.18 -23.00 17.31
N ARG A 373 15.56 -23.46 18.41
CA ARG A 373 14.13 -23.75 18.42
C ARG A 373 13.32 -22.50 18.09
N LYS A 374 13.65 -21.35 18.68
CA LYS A 374 12.96 -20.09 18.38
C LYS A 374 13.12 -19.69 16.91
N MET A 375 14.31 -19.85 16.34
CA MET A 375 14.62 -19.49 14.95
C MET A 375 13.83 -20.33 13.94
N TYR A 376 13.72 -21.64 14.17
CA TYR A 376 13.11 -22.57 13.20
C TYR A 376 11.69 -23.00 13.54
N LYS A 377 11.10 -22.51 14.64
CA LYS A 377 9.73 -22.89 15.06
C LYS A 377 8.66 -22.38 14.10
N LEU A 378 8.78 -21.15 13.61
CA LEU A 378 7.80 -20.52 12.71
C LEU A 378 8.49 -20.11 11.40
N PRO A 379 8.95 -21.07 10.58
CA PRO A 379 9.79 -20.79 9.42
C PRO A 379 9.06 -20.04 8.31
N LEU A 380 7.72 -19.98 8.31
CA LEU A 380 6.94 -19.26 7.29
C LEU A 380 6.47 -17.87 7.77
N ASP A 381 6.79 -17.50 9.01
CA ASP A 381 6.52 -16.18 9.55
C ASP A 381 7.67 -15.23 9.20
N LEU A 382 7.42 -14.38 8.21
CA LEU A 382 8.36 -13.41 7.67
C LEU A 382 8.68 -12.25 8.63
N THR A 383 8.04 -12.17 9.79
CA THR A 383 8.33 -11.14 10.81
C THR A 383 9.46 -11.54 11.76
N ASN A 384 9.85 -12.82 11.78
CA ASN A 384 10.87 -13.34 12.69
C ASN A 384 12.29 -12.88 12.37
N LYS A 385 12.53 -12.39 11.14
CA LYS A 385 13.84 -12.03 10.62
C LYS A 385 13.68 -10.91 9.60
N ASP A 386 14.65 -10.00 9.52
CA ASP A 386 14.68 -8.93 8.52
C ASP A 386 15.16 -9.46 7.16
N TYR A 387 14.37 -10.35 6.55
CA TYR A 387 14.68 -10.93 5.24
C TYR A 387 14.91 -9.84 4.18
N ARG A 388 14.14 -8.75 4.23
CA ARG A 388 14.23 -7.69 3.23
C ARG A 388 15.48 -6.84 3.40
N GLY A 389 15.87 -6.49 4.62
CA GLY A 389 17.15 -5.83 4.88
C GLY A 389 18.33 -6.67 4.41
N GLU A 390 18.28 -7.99 4.62
CA GLU A 390 19.30 -8.91 4.12
C GLU A 390 19.33 -9.02 2.59
N ILE A 391 18.16 -9.03 1.92
CA ILE A 391 18.09 -9.00 0.45
C ILE A 391 18.71 -7.70 -0.07
N VAL A 392 18.26 -6.55 0.45
CA VAL A 392 18.75 -5.23 0.02
C VAL A 392 20.27 -5.11 0.20
N SER A 393 20.80 -5.60 1.32
CA SER A 393 22.23 -5.59 1.60
C SER A 393 23.02 -6.72 0.92
N SER A 394 22.36 -7.60 0.16
CA SER A 394 22.98 -8.79 -0.45
C SER A 394 23.69 -9.71 0.56
N THR A 395 23.18 -9.77 1.80
CA THR A 395 23.68 -10.63 2.88
C THR A 395 22.77 -11.83 3.15
N ILE A 396 21.63 -11.92 2.47
CA ILE A 396 20.70 -13.04 2.63
C ILE A 396 21.32 -14.35 2.15
N SER A 397 21.12 -15.42 2.92
CA SER A 397 21.53 -16.77 2.53
C SER A 397 20.60 -17.34 1.44
N LEU A 398 21.09 -18.28 0.62
CA LEU A 398 20.23 -18.97 -0.35
C LEU A 398 19.03 -19.67 0.31
N PHE A 399 19.24 -20.25 1.49
CA PHE A 399 18.20 -20.90 2.29
C PHE A 399 17.08 -19.92 2.67
N ASP A 400 17.46 -18.75 3.18
CA ASP A 400 16.52 -17.71 3.60
C ASP A 400 15.83 -17.05 2.41
N PHE A 401 16.54 -16.89 1.29
CA PHE A 401 15.98 -16.26 0.09
C PHE A 401 14.87 -17.13 -0.53
N ARG A 402 15.11 -18.44 -0.66
CA ARG A 402 14.09 -19.39 -1.12
C ARG A 402 12.90 -19.46 -0.16
N LEU A 403 13.16 -19.45 1.15
CA LEU A 403 12.12 -19.44 2.18
C LEU A 403 11.25 -18.19 2.07
N TYR A 404 11.88 -17.03 1.90
CA TYR A 404 11.18 -15.76 1.72
C TYR A 404 10.24 -15.79 0.51
N ILE A 405 10.74 -16.20 -0.67
CA ILE A 405 9.93 -16.28 -1.89
C ILE A 405 8.77 -17.26 -1.71
N PHE A 406 9.03 -18.45 -1.17
CA PHE A 406 7.99 -19.46 -0.95
C PHE A 406 6.91 -18.97 0.01
N ALA A 407 7.28 -18.34 1.13
CA ALA A 407 6.31 -17.81 2.09
C ALA A 407 5.41 -16.73 1.45
N ARG A 408 5.97 -15.90 0.54
CA ARG A 408 5.20 -14.92 -0.23
C ARG A 408 4.26 -15.59 -1.23
N GLN A 409 4.73 -16.56 -2.01
CA GLN A 409 3.88 -17.35 -2.91
C GLN A 409 2.73 -18.04 -2.17
N ARG A 410 3.02 -18.70 -1.05
CA ARG A 410 2.04 -19.33 -0.16
C ARG A 410 0.98 -18.32 0.28
N THR A 411 1.40 -17.16 0.79
CA THR A 411 0.47 -16.13 1.27
C THR A 411 -0.49 -15.67 0.17
N LEU A 412 0.02 -15.44 -1.04
CA LEU A 412 -0.79 -15.02 -2.19
C LEU A 412 -1.76 -16.13 -2.65
N LEU A 413 -1.29 -17.38 -2.73
CA LEU A 413 -2.14 -18.52 -3.10
C LEU A 413 -3.25 -18.80 -2.07
N LEU A 414 -2.93 -18.76 -0.76
CA LEU A 414 -3.94 -18.91 0.30
C LEU A 414 -4.95 -17.76 0.25
N ARG A 415 -4.52 -16.55 -0.13
CA ARG A 415 -5.43 -15.43 -0.33
C ARG A 415 -6.37 -15.63 -1.52
N LEU A 416 -5.89 -16.21 -2.62
CA LEU A 416 -6.74 -16.60 -3.76
C LEU A 416 -7.77 -17.67 -3.34
N SER A 417 -7.36 -18.63 -2.52
CA SER A 417 -8.25 -19.64 -1.93
C SER A 417 -9.30 -19.04 -0.97
N ALA A 418 -8.94 -18.03 -0.18
CA ALA A 418 -9.88 -17.35 0.72
C ALA A 418 -10.83 -16.36 -0.03
N GLY A 419 -10.35 -15.77 -1.13
CA GLY A 419 -11.05 -14.72 -1.88
C GLY A 419 -12.21 -15.22 -2.75
N SER A 420 -12.23 -16.51 -3.14
CA SER A 420 -13.32 -17.06 -3.96
C SER A 420 -14.65 -17.21 -3.21
N GLY A 421 -14.64 -17.11 -1.88
CA GLY A 421 -15.86 -17.17 -1.05
C GLY A 421 -16.65 -15.86 -0.93
N ASN A 422 -16.01 -14.69 -1.13
CA ASN A 422 -16.58 -13.38 -0.75
C ASN A 422 -16.80 -12.41 -1.93
N LEU A 423 -16.64 -12.84 -3.18
CA LEU A 423 -16.75 -11.99 -4.38
C LEU A 423 -17.92 -12.38 -5.31
N GLN A 424 -19.08 -12.77 -4.76
CA GLN A 424 -20.30 -12.94 -5.55
C GLN A 424 -21.16 -11.68 -5.55
N GLN A 425 -20.95 -10.84 -6.57
CA GLN A 425 -21.91 -9.96 -7.27
C GLN A 425 -21.07 -9.33 -8.40
N ALA A 426 -21.17 -9.63 -9.70
CA ALA A 426 -22.32 -9.94 -10.53
C ALA A 426 -21.89 -10.76 -11.77
N ARG A 427 -22.11 -12.08 -11.76
CA ARG A 427 -22.22 -12.87 -13.00
C ARG A 427 -23.65 -13.42 -13.08
N PRO A 428 -24.35 -13.29 -14.23
CA PRO A 428 -25.67 -13.85 -14.39
C PRO A 428 -25.61 -15.37 -14.20
N SER A 429 -26.56 -15.86 -13.41
CA SER A 429 -26.78 -17.22 -12.95
C SER A 429 -26.57 -18.29 -14.02
N SER A 430 -25.45 -19.01 -13.94
CA SER A 430 -25.31 -20.39 -14.47
C SER A 430 -24.13 -21.21 -13.91
N ALA A 431 -23.23 -20.64 -13.09
CA ALA A 431 -22.11 -21.39 -12.50
C ALA A 431 -22.03 -21.16 -10.98
N ARG A 432 -22.78 -21.95 -10.20
CA ARG A 432 -22.70 -21.96 -8.72
C ARG A 432 -21.87 -23.12 -8.14
N ASP A 433 -21.24 -23.94 -8.99
CA ASP A 433 -20.49 -25.14 -8.56
C ASP A 433 -18.95 -24.96 -8.57
N ASN A 434 -18.39 -24.08 -9.40
CA ASN A 434 -16.93 -24.00 -9.60
C ASN A 434 -16.12 -23.35 -8.45
N SER A 435 -16.73 -22.54 -7.57
CA SER A 435 -15.96 -21.75 -6.60
C SER A 435 -15.34 -22.58 -5.48
N LYS A 436 -15.93 -23.73 -5.13
CA LYS A 436 -15.34 -24.66 -4.16
C LYS A 436 -14.15 -25.41 -4.78
N ASP A 437 -14.26 -25.76 -6.06
CA ASP A 437 -13.20 -26.43 -6.81
C ASP A 437 -11.98 -25.50 -7.00
N ASP A 438 -12.20 -24.20 -7.27
CA ASP A 438 -11.13 -23.20 -7.37
C ASP A 438 -10.37 -23.05 -6.03
N ASN A 439 -11.08 -23.04 -4.89
CA ASN A 439 -10.45 -22.95 -3.56
C ASN A 439 -9.56 -24.16 -3.26
N LEU A 440 -10.04 -25.36 -3.59
CA LEU A 440 -9.29 -26.60 -3.45
C LEU A 440 -8.10 -26.64 -4.43
N THR A 441 -8.22 -26.04 -5.61
CA THR A 441 -7.15 -25.95 -6.60
C THR A 441 -5.98 -25.12 -6.07
N PHE A 442 -6.24 -23.93 -5.49
CA PHE A 442 -5.18 -23.11 -4.90
C PHE A 442 -4.54 -23.77 -3.67
N ALA A 443 -5.33 -24.40 -2.80
CA ALA A 443 -4.81 -25.15 -1.67
C ALA A 443 -3.94 -26.34 -2.13
N ALA A 444 -4.37 -27.09 -3.15
CA ALA A 444 -3.58 -28.18 -3.72
C ALA A 444 -2.26 -27.67 -4.33
N GLU A 445 -2.28 -26.52 -5.00
CA GLU A 445 -1.07 -25.90 -5.55
C GLU A 445 -0.10 -25.45 -4.45
N VAL A 446 -0.60 -24.91 -3.33
CA VAL A 446 0.22 -24.61 -2.15
C VAL A 446 0.89 -25.87 -1.61
N CYS A 447 0.13 -26.96 -1.42
CA CYS A 447 0.69 -28.23 -0.94
C CYS A 447 1.75 -28.80 -1.89
N LYS A 448 1.50 -28.75 -3.20
CA LYS A 448 2.44 -29.22 -4.22
C LYS A 448 3.75 -28.43 -4.19
N ARG A 449 3.66 -27.10 -4.16
CA ARG A 449 4.83 -26.21 -4.06
C ARG A 449 5.58 -26.43 -2.75
N ALA A 450 4.86 -26.61 -1.64
CA ALA A 450 5.43 -26.86 -0.33
C ALA A 450 6.27 -28.15 -0.28
N ALA A 451 5.77 -29.24 -0.88
CA ALA A 451 6.50 -30.51 -0.91
C ALA A 451 7.84 -30.38 -1.65
N LEU A 452 7.86 -29.71 -2.81
CA LEU A 452 9.08 -29.47 -3.57
C LEU A 452 10.02 -28.50 -2.84
N PHE A 453 9.48 -27.42 -2.29
CA PHE A 453 10.22 -26.42 -1.53
C PHE A 453 10.90 -27.05 -0.31
N ALA A 454 10.16 -27.77 0.53
CA ALA A 454 10.68 -28.36 1.76
C ALA A 454 11.83 -29.34 1.47
N ALA A 455 11.69 -30.20 0.46
CA ALA A 455 12.75 -31.13 0.08
C ALA A 455 14.01 -30.41 -0.43
N THR A 456 13.85 -29.37 -1.25
CA THR A 456 14.96 -28.65 -1.87
C THR A 456 15.68 -27.75 -0.87
N ASN A 457 14.93 -27.02 -0.06
CA ASN A 457 15.49 -26.05 0.88
C ASN A 457 16.07 -26.74 2.13
N ALA A 458 15.59 -27.94 2.50
CA ALA A 458 16.26 -28.77 3.51
C ALA A 458 17.67 -29.20 3.07
N ARG A 459 17.87 -29.49 1.77
CA ARG A 459 19.22 -29.75 1.24
C ARG A 459 20.10 -28.51 1.33
N ALA A 460 19.57 -27.33 0.97
CA ALA A 460 20.31 -26.07 1.09
C ALA A 460 20.72 -25.78 2.53
N LEU A 461 19.81 -26.01 3.50
CA LEU A 461 20.09 -25.88 4.92
C LEU A 461 21.22 -26.81 5.38
N ARG A 462 21.14 -28.11 5.04
CA ARG A 462 22.20 -29.08 5.39
C ARG A 462 23.55 -28.71 4.78
N SER A 463 23.54 -28.36 3.50
CA SER A 463 24.76 -27.95 2.77
C SER A 463 25.39 -26.74 3.46
N GLY A 464 24.65 -25.65 3.69
CA GLY A 464 25.20 -24.45 4.31
C GLY A 464 25.67 -24.65 5.76
N LEU A 465 25.04 -25.56 6.52
CA LEU A 465 25.49 -25.87 7.89
C LEU A 465 26.75 -26.74 7.94
N THR A 466 27.08 -27.48 6.88
CA THR A 466 28.20 -28.44 6.82
C THR A 466 29.31 -28.05 5.87
N GLU A 467 29.09 -27.03 5.02
CA GLU A 467 30.04 -26.53 4.02
C GLU A 467 31.40 -26.20 4.62
N GLY A 468 32.48 -26.65 3.98
CA GLY A 468 33.86 -26.37 4.41
C GLY A 468 34.25 -27.01 5.75
N SER A 469 33.46 -27.91 6.32
CA SER A 469 33.88 -28.74 7.46
C SER A 469 34.59 -29.99 6.95
N GLU A 470 35.78 -30.28 7.48
CA GLU A 470 36.27 -31.67 7.48
C GLU A 470 35.26 -32.55 8.22
N ILE A 471 35.20 -33.84 7.88
CA ILE A 471 34.13 -34.81 8.24
C ILE A 471 33.90 -34.88 9.77
N ASN A 472 33.14 -33.93 10.31
CA ASN A 472 32.66 -33.93 11.69
C ASN A 472 31.30 -34.63 11.68
N SER A 473 31.29 -35.91 12.01
CA SER A 473 30.09 -36.74 12.03
C SER A 473 29.00 -36.20 12.94
N HIS A 474 29.37 -35.55 14.06
CA HIS A 474 28.43 -34.92 14.97
C HIS A 474 27.76 -33.69 14.36
N LEU A 475 28.51 -32.84 13.66
CA LEU A 475 27.96 -31.69 12.95
C LEU A 475 26.99 -32.14 11.86
N SER A 476 27.36 -33.15 11.07
CA SER A 476 26.49 -33.70 10.02
C SER A 476 25.21 -34.28 10.59
N SER A 477 25.28 -35.04 11.69
CA SER A 477 24.10 -35.59 12.35
C SER A 477 23.17 -34.50 12.90
N LEU A 478 23.73 -33.46 13.52
CA LEU A 478 22.96 -32.36 14.07
C LEU A 478 22.29 -31.54 12.95
N ALA A 479 23.00 -31.28 11.85
CA ALA A 479 22.45 -30.62 10.68
C ALA A 479 21.29 -31.42 10.06
N GLU A 480 21.37 -32.75 10.00
CA GLU A 480 20.28 -33.60 9.51
C GLU A 480 19.04 -33.53 10.43
N ASN A 481 19.25 -33.57 11.76
CA ASN A 481 18.18 -33.45 12.73
C ASN A 481 17.47 -32.07 12.62
N ILE A 482 18.26 -31.00 12.48
CA ILE A 482 17.73 -29.63 12.31
C ILE A 482 16.94 -29.53 11.00
N ALA A 483 17.49 -30.04 9.89
CA ALA A 483 16.81 -30.02 8.61
C ALA A 483 15.49 -30.81 8.65
N SER A 484 15.48 -31.97 9.30
CA SER A 484 14.27 -32.78 9.48
C SER A 484 13.22 -32.07 10.33
N SER A 485 13.64 -31.47 11.46
CA SER A 485 12.75 -30.69 12.32
C SER A 485 12.21 -29.45 11.60
N TRP A 486 13.03 -28.79 10.79
CA TRP A 486 12.63 -27.64 10.00
C TRP A 486 11.63 -28.04 8.91
N THR A 487 11.87 -29.15 8.20
CA THR A 487 10.92 -29.69 7.22
C THR A 487 9.57 -30.00 7.86
N TYR A 488 9.56 -30.64 9.03
CA TYR A 488 8.32 -30.85 9.78
C TYR A 488 7.61 -29.52 10.08
N ALA A 489 8.33 -28.54 10.64
CA ALA A 489 7.76 -27.24 11.00
C ALA A 489 7.19 -26.47 9.79
N VAL A 490 7.87 -26.54 8.64
CA VAL A 490 7.35 -25.97 7.38
C VAL A 490 6.05 -26.65 6.99
N LEU A 491 6.03 -27.99 6.90
CA LEU A 491 4.88 -28.77 6.46
C LEU A 491 3.66 -28.59 7.38
N ASP A 492 3.88 -28.49 8.69
CA ASP A 492 2.86 -28.22 9.71
C ASP A 492 2.21 -26.83 9.54
N GLN A 493 2.90 -25.89 8.89
CA GLN A 493 2.46 -24.50 8.71
C GLN A 493 2.02 -24.18 7.26
N VAL A 494 1.92 -25.18 6.38
CA VAL A 494 1.65 -24.94 4.95
C VAL A 494 0.26 -24.37 4.68
N LEU A 495 -0.76 -24.77 5.42
CA LEU A 495 -2.15 -24.32 5.21
C LEU A 495 -2.62 -23.32 6.26
#